data_AF-A0A955FIB6-F1
#
_entry.id   AF-A0A955FIB6-F1
#
_cell.length_a   1.000
_cell.length_b   1.000
_cell.length_c   1.000
_cell.angle_alpha   90.00
_cell.angle_beta   90.00
_cell.angle_gamma   90.00
#
_symmetry.space_group_name_H-M   'P 1'
#
loop_
_entity.id
_entity.type
_entity.pdbx_description
1 polymer ?
#
loop_
_entity_poly.entity_id
_entity_poly.type
_entity_poly.pdbx_seq_one_letter_code
_entity_poly.pdbx_strand_id
1 'polypeptide(L)'
;QLENTNLKLGNEYLKTDQYIELSARQKFGKAAPGETVYIVPKNVAIANTVEIKKKQEAKEVKEEQKPSYQKNLESWMDFFFGNKSNN
;
A
#
# COMPACT_ATOMS: atom_id res chain seq x y z
N GLN A 1 -11.19 -2.24 -21.69
CA GLN A 1 -12.03 -3.26 -21.01
C GLN A 1 -11.66 -3.42 -19.54
N LEU A 2 -10.37 -3.44 -19.17
CA LEU A 2 -9.91 -3.54 -17.76
C LEU A 2 -10.45 -2.44 -16.83
N GLU A 3 -10.56 -1.21 -17.32
CA GLU A 3 -11.00 -0.08 -16.49
C GLU A 3 -12.44 -0.27 -15.98
N ASN A 4 -13.35 -0.70 -16.86
CA ASN A 4 -14.74 -0.97 -16.48
C ASN A 4 -14.85 -2.14 -15.50
N THR A 5 -14.02 -3.18 -15.65
CA THR A 5 -14.02 -4.31 -14.72
C THR A 5 -13.48 -3.92 -13.35
N ASN A 6 -12.44 -3.08 -13.29
CA ASN A 6 -11.89 -2.56 -12.03
C ASN A 6 -12.91 -1.69 -11.29
N LEU A 7 -13.61 -0.81 -12.01
CA LEU A 7 -14.68 0.01 -11.43
C LEU A 7 -15.82 -0.85 -10.87
N LYS A 8 -16.22 -1.90 -11.60
CA LYS A 8 -17.23 -2.85 -11.13
C LYS A 8 -16.80 -3.56 -9.85
N LEU A 9 -15.57 -4.05 -9.79
CA LEU A 9 -15.00 -4.69 -8.61
C LEU A 9 -14.99 -3.75 -7.39
N GLY A 10 -14.59 -2.49 -7.59
CA GLY A 10 -14.62 -1.48 -6.53
C GLY A 10 -16.02 -1.25 -5.98
N ASN A 11 -17.02 -1.13 -6.87
CA ASN A 11 -18.41 -0.95 -6.47
C ASN A 11 -18.98 -2.18 -5.76
N GLU A 12 -18.58 -3.39 -6.14
CA GLU A 12 -18.97 -4.62 -5.47
C GLU A 12 -18.36 -4.72 -4.07
N TYR A 13 -17.08 -4.36 -3.91
CA TYR A 13 -16.41 -4.34 -2.61
C TYR A 13 -17.16 -3.47 -1.58
N LEU A 14 -17.66 -2.30 -1.98
CA LEU A 14 -18.41 -1.40 -1.09
C LEU A 14 -19.75 -1.99 -0.61
N LYS A 15 -20.26 -3.04 -1.25
CA LYS A 15 -21.49 -3.75 -0.86
C LYS A 15 -21.23 -4.95 0.05
N THR A 16 -19.96 -5.29 0.28
CA THR A 16 -19.59 -6.45 1.07
C THR A 16 -19.77 -6.21 2.57
N ASP A 17 -20.00 -7.29 3.31
CA ASP A 17 -20.10 -7.23 4.77
C ASP A 17 -18.79 -6.77 5.42
N GLN A 18 -17.65 -7.13 4.81
CA GLN A 18 -16.33 -6.70 5.26
C GLN A 18 -16.18 -5.18 5.19
N TYR A 19 -16.65 -4.55 4.11
CA TYR A 19 -16.64 -3.10 4.02
C TYR A 19 -17.54 -2.46 5.08
N ILE A 20 -18.74 -3.01 5.28
CA ILE A 20 -19.68 -2.51 6.29
C ILE A 20 -19.07 -2.60 7.69
N GLU A 21 -18.46 -3.74 8.04
CA GLU A 21 -17.79 -3.97 9.32
C GLU A 21 -16.62 -2.99 9.54
N LEU A 22 -15.71 -2.85 8.56
CA LEU A 22 -14.60 -1.90 8.65
C LEU A 22 -15.09 -0.47 8.82
N SER A 23 -16.12 -0.08 8.07
CA SER A 23 -16.71 1.25 8.17
C SER A 23 -17.34 1.50 9.54
N ALA A 24 -17.96 0.47 10.12
CA ALA A 24 -18.57 0.50 11.44
C ALA A 24 -17.53 0.69 12.54
N ARG A 25 -16.39 0.00 12.43
CA ARG A 25 -15.24 0.14 13.34
C ARG A 25 -14.65 1.54 13.26
N GLN A 26 -14.39 2.03 12.04
CA GLN A 26 -13.73 3.31 11.83
C GLN A 26 -14.60 4.52 12.18
N LYS A 27 -15.88 4.52 11.80
CA LYS A 27 -16.75 5.69 11.95
C LYS A 27 -17.48 5.73 13.28
N PHE A 28 -17.83 4.57 13.82
CA PHE A 28 -18.68 4.47 15.00
C PHE A 28 -18.00 3.80 16.19
N GLY A 29 -16.71 3.44 16.07
CA GLY A 29 -15.97 2.78 17.14
C GLY A 29 -16.58 1.44 17.57
N LYS A 30 -17.32 0.77 16.68
CA LYS A 30 -17.93 -0.52 16.98
C LYS A 30 -16.85 -1.61 17.11
N ALA A 31 -17.13 -2.60 17.94
CA ALA A 31 -16.28 -3.77 18.16
C ALA A 31 -17.13 -5.03 18.00
N ALA A 32 -16.51 -6.15 17.64
CA ALA A 32 -17.18 -7.43 17.70
C ALA A 32 -17.36 -7.88 19.17
N PRO A 33 -18.32 -8.78 19.46
CA PRO A 33 -18.46 -9.34 20.80
C PRO A 33 -17.14 -9.99 21.28
N GLY A 34 -16.69 -9.61 22.48
CA GLY A 34 -15.43 -10.09 23.06
C GLY A 34 -14.19 -9.24 22.75
N GLU A 35 -14.30 -8.25 21.87
CA GLU A 35 -13.23 -7.28 21.63
C GLU A 35 -13.35 -6.05 22.55
N THR A 36 -12.21 -5.48 22.93
CA THR A 36 -12.14 -4.21 23.67
C THR A 36 -11.48 -3.15 22.79
N VAL A 37 -12.17 -2.02 22.58
CA VAL A 37 -11.68 -0.90 21.77
C VAL A 37 -11.19 0.22 22.67
N TYR A 38 -9.96 0.67 22.44
CA TYR A 38 -9.35 1.82 23.11
C TYR A 38 -9.13 2.96 22.11
N ILE A 39 -9.69 4.13 22.42
CA ILE A 39 -9.46 5.35 21.64
C ILE A 39 -8.25 6.07 22.26
N VAL A 40 -7.13 6.07 21.55
CA VAL A 40 -5.89 6.68 22.02
C VAL A 40 -5.72 8.06 21.40
N PRO A 41 -5.53 9.13 22.21
CA PRO A 41 -5.22 10.46 21.70
C PRO A 41 -3.96 10.48 20.84
N LYS A 42 -3.98 11.29 19.77
CA LYS A 42 -2.89 11.36 18.79
C LYS A 42 -1.51 11.66 19.41
N ASN A 43 -1.47 12.54 20.41
CA ASN A 43 -0.23 12.89 21.11
C ASN A 43 0.37 11.68 21.85
N VAL A 44 -0.46 10.86 22.50
CA VAL A 44 -0.03 9.65 23.19
C VAL A 44 0.46 8.60 22.19
N ALA A 45 -0.26 8.44 21.06
CA ALA A 45 0.14 7.53 20.00
C ALA A 45 1.54 7.88 19.46
N ILE A 46 1.77 9.15 19.09
CA ILE A 46 3.05 9.62 18.54
C ILE A 46 4.19 9.48 19.56
N ALA A 47 3.93 9.79 20.83
CA ALA A 47 4.95 9.69 21.87
C ALA A 47 5.41 8.25 22.13
N ASN A 48 4.59 7.25 21.80
CA ASN A 48 4.86 5.84 22.04
C ASN A 48 4.97 5.02 20.74
N THR A 49 5.09 5.65 19.57
CA THR A 49 5.36 4.91 18.34
C THR A 49 6.80 4.42 18.30
N VAL A 50 7.02 3.23 17.75
CA VAL A 50 8.36 2.79 17.37
C VAL A 50 8.85 3.60 16.18
N GLU A 51 10.14 3.95 16.17
CA GLU A 51 10.79 4.48 14.97
C GLU A 51 10.77 3.38 13.91
N ILE A 52 9.80 3.45 12.99
CA ILE A 52 9.88 2.70 11.75
C ILE A 52 11.12 3.29 11.08
N LYS A 53 12.21 2.51 11.02
CA LYS A 53 13.38 2.85 10.21
C LYS A 53 12.82 3.33 8.88
N LYS A 54 12.92 4.63 8.59
CA LYS A 54 12.57 5.17 7.27
C LYS A 54 13.19 4.20 6.31
N LYS A 55 12.36 3.52 5.50
CA LYS A 55 12.85 2.72 4.38
C LYS A 55 13.88 3.63 3.73
N GLN A 56 15.17 3.26 3.84
CA GLN A 56 16.24 4.10 3.35
C GLN A 56 15.77 4.51 1.96
N GLU A 57 15.57 5.82 1.77
CA GLU A 57 15.21 6.36 0.48
C GLU A 57 16.24 5.74 -0.44
N ALA A 58 15.78 4.81 -1.30
CA ALA A 58 16.66 4.13 -2.22
C ALA A 58 17.38 5.28 -2.90
N LYS A 59 18.71 5.33 -2.73
CA LYS A 59 19.54 6.39 -3.30
C LYS A 59 18.98 6.65 -4.68
N GLU A 60 18.58 7.89 -4.92
CA GLU A 60 18.12 8.33 -6.24
C GLU A 60 19.27 7.99 -7.19
N VAL A 61 19.18 6.82 -7.82
CA VAL A 61 20.05 6.46 -8.92
C VAL A 61 19.68 7.50 -9.95
N LYS A 62 20.61 8.39 -10.28
CA LYS A 62 20.42 9.35 -11.37
C LYS A 62 20.01 8.54 -12.58
N GLU A 63 18.73 8.53 -12.88
CA GLU A 63 18.24 7.83 -14.06
C GLU A 63 18.86 8.53 -15.25
N GLU A 64 19.81 7.86 -15.89
CA GLU A 64 20.26 8.24 -17.22
C GLU A 64 19.01 8.41 -18.09
N GLN A 65 18.98 9.47 -18.90
CA GLN A 65 17.86 9.84 -19.76
C GLN A 65 17.70 8.85 -20.93
N LYS A 66 17.48 7.57 -20.62
CA LYS A 66 17.17 6.54 -21.60
C LYS A 66 15.69 6.68 -22.02
N PRO A 67 15.36 6.54 -23.30
CA PRO A 67 13.97 6.49 -23.76
C PRO A 67 13.21 5.30 -23.13
N SER A 68 11.91 5.46 -22.89
CA SER A 68 11.13 4.53 -22.04
C SER A 68 11.10 3.09 -22.55
N TYR A 69 11.17 2.88 -23.87
CA TYR A 69 11.17 1.53 -24.45
C TYR A 69 12.42 0.73 -24.06
N GLN A 70 13.57 1.39 -23.92
CA GLN A 70 14.81 0.74 -23.49
C GLN A 70 14.73 0.36 -22.02
N LYS A 71 14.24 1.27 -21.17
CA LYS A 71 14.04 1.00 -19.72
C LYS A 71 13.12 -0.19 -19.49
N ASN A 72 12.04 -0.29 -20.26
CA ASN A 72 11.10 -1.39 -20.15
C ASN A 72 11.73 -2.72 -20.56
N LEU A 73 12.46 -2.76 -21.68
CA LEU A 73 13.13 -3.98 -22.13
C LEU A 73 14.21 -4.45 -21.14
N GLU A 74 15.04 -3.52 -20.65
CA GLU A 74 16.03 -3.79 -19.59
C GLU A 74 15.34 -4.39 -18.36
N SER A 75 14.23 -3.79 -17.90
CA SER A 75 13.45 -4.30 -16.75
C SER A 75 12.90 -5.72 -16.97
N TRP A 76 12.45 -6.03 -18.19
CA TRP A 76 11.98 -7.38 -18.53
C TRP A 76 13.13 -8.39 -18.55
N MET A 77 14.29 -8.02 -19.11
CA MET A 77 15.48 -8.87 -19.10
C MET A 77 15.97 -9.14 -17.67
N ASP A 78 16.01 -8.11 -16.82
CA ASP A 78 16.40 -8.25 -15.42
C ASP A 78 15.43 -9.15 -14.64
N PHE A 79 14.12 -9.06 -14.93
CA PHE A 79 13.12 -9.94 -14.34
C PHE A 79 13.31 -11.41 -14.76
N PHE A 80 13.57 -11.69 -16.04
CA PHE A 80 13.71 -13.05 -16.54
C PHE A 80 15.05 -13.70 -16.20
N PHE A 81 16.12 -12.91 -16.11
CA PHE A 81 17.48 -13.43 -15.93
C PHE A 81 18.10 -13.13 -14.56
N GLY A 82 17.36 -12.46 -13.67
CA GLY A 82 17.74 -12.30 -12.26
C GLY A 82 19.00 -11.47 -12.02
N ASN A 83 19.45 -10.70 -13.02
CA ASN A 83 20.61 -9.82 -12.86
C ASN A 83 20.22 -8.61 -12.02
N LYS A 84 20.48 -8.67 -10.71
CA LYS A 84 20.71 -7.44 -9.95
C LYS A 84 21.98 -6.78 -10.50
N SER A 85 21.82 -5.89 -11.47
CA SER A 85 22.81 -4.86 -11.75
C SER A 85 22.96 -4.00 -10.49
N ASN A 86 23.88 -4.38 -9.60
CA ASN A 86 24.35 -3.50 -8.53
C ASN A 86 25.22 -2.43 -9.18
N ASN A 87 24.65 -1.27 -9.44
CA ASN A 87 25.36 0.00 -9.46
C ASN A 87 24.41 1.16 -9.16
#